data_AF-A0A9J5XJR7-F1
#
_entry.id   AF-A0A9J5XJR7-F1
#
_cell.length_a   1.000
_cell.length_b   1.000
_cell.length_c   1.000
_cell.angle_alpha   90.00
_cell.angle_beta   90.00
_cell.angle_gamma   90.00
#
_symmetry.space_group_name_H-M   'P 1'
#
loop_
_entity.id
_entity.type
_entity.pdbx_description
1 polymer ?
#
loop_
_entity_poly.entity_id
_entity_poly.type
_entity_poly.pdbx_seq_one_letter_code
_entity_poly.pdbx_strand_id
1 'polypeptide(L)'
;MGLMSGSIPWFSMMFLHKKMWFLKQVDDTMAVFHTHAVAGTLGAILAGVLANPRLSRIFYMVDDWPKYIGLAYGIQSGKYNAGLRQLGVQLIGIGFVFIWNVVSTSVICLLIRIVVPLRMTEEEVSEGDNAVHGEEAYALWGDGEKFDNSKLQLVHEIEEPQLSKSGYGL
;
A
#
# COMPACT_ATOMS: atom_id res chain seq x y z
N MET A 1 2.51 18.87 -11.92
CA MET A 1 2.92 17.67 -11.14
C MET A 1 1.75 17.13 -10.32
N GLY A 2 1.17 17.90 -9.39
CA GLY A 2 0.08 17.43 -8.51
C GLY A 2 -1.13 16.80 -9.19
N LEU A 3 -1.64 17.41 -10.27
CA LEU A 3 -2.76 16.83 -11.02
C LEU A 3 -2.41 15.46 -11.63
N MET A 4 -1.21 15.34 -12.21
CA MET A 4 -0.76 14.10 -12.84
C MET A 4 -0.46 13.01 -11.81
N SER A 5 0.06 13.36 -10.63
CA SER A 5 0.38 12.39 -9.57
C SER A 5 -0.84 11.76 -8.93
N GLY A 6 -2.03 12.39 -9.03
CA GLY A 6 -3.29 11.75 -8.64
C GLY A 6 -3.92 10.96 -9.80
N SER A 7 -4.06 11.59 -10.97
CA SER A 7 -4.82 11.00 -12.08
C SER A 7 -4.16 9.79 -12.72
N ILE A 8 -2.83 9.78 -12.88
CA ILE A 8 -2.11 8.69 -13.57
C ILE A 8 -2.06 7.41 -12.72
N PRO A 9 -1.67 7.45 -11.43
CA PRO A 9 -1.76 6.26 -10.57
C PRO A 9 -3.19 5.72 -10.45
N TRP A 10 -4.18 6.60 -10.30
CA TRP A 10 -5.59 6.20 -10.26
C TRP A 10 -6.01 5.49 -11.54
N PHE A 11 -5.67 6.06 -12.71
CA PHE A 11 -5.96 5.45 -14.00
C PHE A 11 -5.25 4.09 -14.16
N SER A 12 -3.99 4.01 -13.74
CA SER A 12 -3.19 2.79 -13.77
C SER A 12 -3.84 1.68 -12.94
N MET A 13 -4.28 2.01 -11.73
CA MET A 13 -4.94 1.07 -10.82
C MET A 13 -6.32 0.65 -11.33
N MET A 14 -7.16 1.58 -11.80
CA MET A 14 -8.56 1.29 -12.10
C MET A 14 -8.77 0.64 -13.47
N PHE A 15 -7.99 1.05 -14.47
CA PHE A 15 -8.18 0.63 -15.86
C PHE A 15 -7.04 -0.25 -16.37
N LEU A 16 -5.80 0.17 -16.15
CA LEU A 16 -4.65 -0.50 -16.75
C LEU A 16 -4.43 -1.89 -16.13
N HIS A 17 -4.56 -1.99 -14.80
CA HIS A 17 -4.48 -3.25 -14.05
C HIS A 17 -5.49 -4.29 -14.59
N LYS A 18 -6.73 -3.88 -14.89
CA LYS A 18 -7.78 -4.77 -15.39
C LYS A 18 -7.61 -5.18 -16.86
N LYS A 19 -6.84 -4.42 -17.64
CA LYS A 19 -6.68 -4.64 -19.09
C LYS A 19 -5.41 -5.41 -19.44
N MET A 20 -4.33 -5.18 -18.71
CA MET A 20 -3.03 -5.81 -18.99
C MET A 20 -2.89 -7.14 -18.28
N TRP A 21 -2.59 -8.20 -19.02
CA TRP A 21 -2.48 -9.56 -18.47
C TRP A 21 -1.39 -9.70 -17.40
N PHE A 22 -0.23 -9.05 -17.58
CA PHE A 22 0.88 -9.15 -16.63
C PHE A 22 0.58 -8.40 -15.32
N LEU A 23 -0.15 -7.27 -15.37
CA LEU A 23 -0.52 -6.56 -14.15
C LEU A 23 -1.51 -7.37 -13.31
N LYS A 24 -2.36 -8.20 -13.93
CA LYS A 24 -3.26 -9.11 -13.21
C LYS A 24 -2.53 -10.23 -12.46
N GLN A 25 -1.31 -10.56 -12.86
CA GLN A 25 -0.50 -11.56 -12.16
C GLN A 25 0.19 -10.95 -10.92
N VAL A 26 0.20 -9.62 -10.80
CA VAL A 26 0.75 -8.93 -9.65
C VAL A 26 -0.36 -8.78 -8.62
N ASP A 27 -0.29 -9.60 -7.58
CA ASP A 27 -1.17 -9.51 -6.41
C ASP A 27 -0.72 -8.36 -5.51
N ASP A 28 -1.23 -7.16 -5.78
CA ASP A 28 -0.88 -5.91 -5.09
C ASP A 28 -2.02 -5.48 -4.15
N THR A 29 -2.12 -6.17 -3.00
CA THR A 29 -3.21 -6.03 -2.02
C THR A 29 -3.43 -4.60 -1.52
N MET A 30 -2.35 -3.84 -1.32
CA MET A 30 -2.39 -2.44 -0.86
C MET A 30 -2.21 -1.41 -1.99
N ALA A 31 -2.23 -1.85 -3.25
CA ALA A 31 -2.01 -1.02 -4.43
C ALA A 31 -0.68 -0.20 -4.39
N VAL A 32 0.35 -0.75 -3.76
CA VAL A 32 1.67 -0.10 -3.55
C VAL A 32 2.37 0.13 -4.88
N PHE A 33 2.29 -0.81 -5.82
CA PHE A 33 2.93 -0.68 -7.12
C PHE A 33 2.42 0.55 -7.87
N HIS A 34 1.10 0.75 -7.90
CA HIS A 34 0.50 1.89 -8.60
C HIS A 34 0.75 3.21 -7.87
N THR A 35 0.57 3.25 -6.56
CA THR A 35 0.68 4.47 -5.76
C THR A 35 2.13 4.91 -5.52
N HIS A 36 3.10 4.00 -5.58
CA HIS A 36 4.50 4.30 -5.33
C HIS A 36 5.36 4.13 -6.58
N ALA A 37 5.36 2.97 -7.23
CA ALA A 37 6.25 2.71 -8.38
C ALA A 37 5.86 3.53 -9.61
N VAL A 38 4.57 3.52 -9.98
CA VAL A 38 4.07 4.32 -11.12
C VAL A 38 4.12 5.81 -10.81
N ALA A 39 3.65 6.23 -9.63
CA ALA A 39 3.69 7.64 -9.21
C ALA A 39 5.13 8.18 -9.09
N GLY A 40 6.04 7.40 -8.52
CA GLY A 40 7.45 7.74 -8.36
C GLY A 40 8.17 7.85 -9.70
N THR A 41 7.94 6.91 -10.61
CA THR A 41 8.49 6.96 -11.98
C THR A 41 8.00 8.20 -12.71
N LEU A 42 6.70 8.49 -12.63
CA LEU A 42 6.12 9.72 -13.17
C LEU A 42 6.76 10.97 -12.57
N GLY A 43 6.94 11.01 -11.24
CA GLY A 43 7.57 12.11 -10.53
C GLY A 43 9.01 12.36 -11.01
N ALA A 44 9.81 11.30 -11.17
CA ALA A 44 11.19 11.39 -11.67
C ALA A 44 11.24 11.91 -13.11
N ILE A 45 10.35 11.43 -14.00
CA ILE A 45 10.22 11.94 -15.37
C ILE A 45 9.86 13.42 -15.35
N LEU A 46 8.84 13.81 -14.59
CA LEU A 46 8.41 15.20 -14.49
C LEU A 46 9.49 16.10 -13.89
N ALA A 47 10.29 15.61 -12.95
CA ALA A 47 11.47 16.32 -12.44
C ALA A 47 12.51 16.53 -13.54
N GLY A 48 12.73 15.53 -14.40
CA GLY A 48 13.60 15.64 -15.59
C GLY A 48 13.10 16.67 -16.61
N VAL A 49 11.79 16.86 -16.73
CA VAL A 49 11.18 17.82 -17.66
C VAL A 49 11.11 19.23 -17.07
N LEU A 50 10.73 19.37 -15.80
CA LEU A 50 10.34 20.63 -15.18
C LEU A 50 11.36 21.19 -14.17
N ALA A 51 12.57 20.60 -14.07
CA ALA A 51 13.61 21.15 -13.20
C ALA A 51 13.96 22.60 -13.58
N ASN A 52 13.76 23.53 -12.63
CA ASN A 52 14.09 24.94 -12.82
C ASN A 52 15.50 25.22 -12.25
N PRO A 53 16.45 25.70 -13.07
CA PRO A 53 17.84 25.86 -12.64
C PRO A 53 18.01 26.91 -11.53
N ARG A 54 17.13 27.93 -11.46
CA ARG A 54 17.16 28.92 -10.38
C ARG A 54 16.79 28.30 -9.04
N LEU A 55 15.80 27.41 -9.02
CA LEU A 55 15.42 26.67 -7.81
C LEU A 55 16.55 25.71 -7.42
N SER A 56 17.13 24.99 -8.38
CA SER A 56 18.27 24.11 -8.12
C SER A 56 19.45 24.84 -7.47
N ARG A 57 19.75 26.08 -7.90
CA ARG A 57 20.77 26.91 -7.27
C ARG A 57 20.45 27.22 -5.80
N ILE A 58 19.21 27.60 -5.51
CA ILE A 58 18.80 28.02 -4.15
C ILE A 58 18.81 26.83 -3.19
N PHE A 59 18.34 25.65 -3.63
CA PHE A 59 18.20 24.49 -2.75
C PHE A 59 19.49 23.66 -2.60
N TYR A 60 20.33 23.58 -3.64
CA TYR A 60 21.52 22.72 -3.61
C TYR A 60 22.84 23.49 -3.51
N MET A 61 22.84 24.82 -3.61
CA MET A 61 24.02 25.69 -3.47
C MET A 61 25.25 25.24 -4.28
N VAL A 62 25.02 24.71 -5.49
CA VAL A 62 26.09 24.23 -6.39
C VAL A 62 26.49 25.33 -7.37
N ASP A 63 27.78 25.59 -7.52
CA ASP A 63 28.30 26.61 -8.43
C ASP A 63 27.96 26.32 -9.90
N ASP A 64 27.98 25.04 -10.28
CA ASP A 64 27.60 24.54 -11.61
C ASP A 64 26.07 24.41 -11.81
N TRP A 65 25.25 25.13 -11.06
CA TRP A 65 23.80 25.06 -11.17
C TRP A 65 23.20 25.17 -12.59
N PRO A 66 23.79 25.89 -13.58
CA PRO A 66 23.17 26.04 -14.91
C PRO A 66 23.06 24.73 -15.70
N LYS A 67 23.76 23.66 -15.29
CA LYS A 67 23.67 22.35 -15.94
C LYS A 67 22.44 21.55 -15.51
N TYR A 68 21.85 21.87 -14.35
CA TYR A 68 20.67 21.21 -13.82
C TYR A 68 19.40 21.92 -14.30
N ILE A 69 19.12 21.79 -15.60
CA ILE A 69 17.95 22.37 -16.25
C ILE A 69 17.09 21.25 -16.79
N GLY A 70 15.79 21.30 -16.51
CA GLY A 70 14.83 20.35 -17.04
C GLY A 70 14.56 20.61 -18.53
N LEU A 71 14.08 19.58 -19.24
CA LEU A 71 13.86 19.65 -20.69
C LEU A 71 13.02 20.85 -21.14
N ALA A 72 11.92 21.17 -20.44
CA ALA A 72 11.02 22.27 -20.82
C ALA A 72 11.75 23.64 -20.78
N TYR A 73 12.48 23.90 -19.70
CA TYR A 73 13.28 25.13 -19.56
C TYR A 73 14.52 25.11 -20.47
N GLY A 74 15.09 23.93 -20.73
CA GLY A 74 16.20 23.73 -21.67
C GLY A 74 15.82 24.13 -23.09
N ILE A 75 14.62 23.75 -23.55
CA ILE A 75 14.09 24.18 -24.85
C ILE A 75 13.89 25.70 -24.88
N GLN A 76 13.26 26.26 -23.84
CA GLN A 76 12.98 27.70 -23.78
C GLN A 76 14.26 28.58 -23.76
N SER A 77 15.33 28.09 -23.14
CA SER A 77 16.60 28.81 -22.98
C SER A 77 17.66 28.48 -24.04
N GLY A 78 17.32 27.66 -25.05
CA GLY A 78 18.26 27.20 -26.08
C GLY A 78 19.27 26.15 -25.62
N LYS A 79 19.16 25.65 -24.38
CA LYS A 79 20.03 24.63 -23.76
C LYS A 79 19.43 23.22 -23.84
N TYR A 80 19.00 22.81 -25.04
CA TYR A 80 18.32 21.52 -25.25
C TYR A 80 19.17 20.32 -24.80
N ASN A 81 20.48 20.32 -25.07
CA ASN A 81 21.39 19.24 -24.67
C ASN A 81 21.44 19.04 -23.14
N ALA A 82 21.44 20.13 -22.37
CA ALA A 82 21.43 20.06 -20.92
C ALA A 82 20.07 19.54 -20.39
N GLY A 83 18.97 19.97 -21.01
CA GLY A 83 17.62 19.47 -20.72
C GLY A 83 17.47 17.97 -20.99
N LEU A 84 17.94 17.50 -22.14
CA LEU A 84 17.93 16.08 -22.51
C LEU A 84 18.82 15.26 -21.58
N ARG A 85 20.00 15.78 -21.21
CA ARG A 85 20.87 15.15 -20.22
C ARG A 85 20.15 14.98 -18.88
N GLN A 86 19.45 16.00 -18.39
CA GLN A 86 18.73 15.92 -17.12
C GLN A 86 17.63 14.86 -17.16
N LEU A 87 16.85 14.79 -18.24
CA LEU A 87 15.86 13.74 -18.45
C LEU A 87 16.51 12.36 -18.51
N GLY A 88 17.63 12.22 -19.23
CA GLY A 88 18.39 10.97 -19.33
C GLY A 88 18.90 10.47 -17.98
N VAL A 89 19.43 11.36 -17.13
CA VAL A 89 19.86 11.01 -15.77
C VAL A 89 18.69 10.49 -14.93
N GLN A 90 17.50 11.10 -15.05
CA GLN A 90 16.33 10.60 -14.33
C GLN A 90 15.89 9.20 -14.82
N LEU A 91 15.94 8.95 -16.13
CA LEU A 91 15.64 7.63 -16.68
C LEU A 91 16.63 6.55 -16.22
N ILE A 92 17.93 6.88 -16.18
CA ILE A 92 18.97 6.00 -15.63
C ILE A 92 18.71 5.74 -14.14
N GLY A 93 18.35 6.77 -13.37
CA GLY A 93 17.99 6.65 -11.96
C GLY A 93 16.79 5.74 -11.73
N ILE A 94 15.72 5.90 -12.52
CA ILE A 94 14.55 5.02 -12.49
C ILE A 94 14.97 3.57 -12.76
N GLY A 95 15.75 3.34 -13.82
CA GLY A 95 16.23 2.00 -14.17
C GLY A 95 17.08 1.36 -13.08
N PHE A 96 17.99 2.13 -12.49
CA PHE A 96 18.82 1.68 -11.38
C PHE A 96 17.98 1.27 -10.17
N VAL A 97 17.07 2.15 -9.71
CA VAL A 97 16.20 1.87 -8.56
C VAL A 97 15.29 0.67 -8.84
N PHE A 98 14.73 0.56 -10.04
CA PHE A 98 13.90 -0.58 -10.44
C PHE A 98 14.67 -1.89 -10.36
N ILE A 99 15.83 -1.98 -11.02
CA ILE A 99 16.67 -3.19 -11.03
C ILE A 99 17.12 -3.54 -9.61
N TRP A 100 17.59 -2.55 -8.86
CA TRP A 100 18.06 -2.77 -7.48
C TRP A 100 16.96 -3.34 -6.59
N ASN A 101 15.74 -2.78 -6.63
CA ASN A 101 14.62 -3.27 -5.83
C ASN A 101 14.18 -4.66 -6.27
N VAL A 102 14.05 -4.92 -7.58
CA VAL A 102 13.66 -6.25 -8.06
C VAL A 102 14.68 -7.30 -7.63
N VAL A 103 15.97 -7.04 -7.81
CA VAL A 103 17.03 -8.00 -7.45
C VAL A 103 17.11 -8.19 -5.94
N SER A 104 17.24 -7.11 -5.17
CA SER A 104 17.44 -7.21 -3.71
C SER A 104 16.23 -7.83 -3.01
N THR A 105 15.01 -7.37 -3.29
CA THR A 105 13.79 -7.93 -2.70
C THR A 105 13.62 -9.39 -3.08
N SER A 106 13.87 -9.77 -4.34
CA SER A 106 13.77 -11.17 -4.76
C SER A 106 14.77 -12.05 -4.03
N VAL A 107 16.03 -11.61 -3.90
CA VAL A 107 17.06 -12.36 -3.16
C VAL A 107 16.65 -12.53 -1.69
N ILE A 108 16.21 -11.46 -1.03
CA ILE A 108 15.78 -11.51 0.37
C ILE A 108 14.61 -12.48 0.54
N CYS A 109 13.57 -12.38 -0.28
CA CYS A 109 12.42 -13.26 -0.22
C CYS A 109 12.81 -14.73 -0.49
N LEU A 110 13.66 -15.00 -1.47
CA LEU A 110 14.12 -16.35 -1.76
C LEU A 110 14.96 -16.95 -0.63
N LEU A 111 15.77 -16.14 0.06
CA LEU A 111 16.53 -16.59 1.23
C LEU A 111 15.61 -16.89 2.42
N ILE A 112 14.63 -16.02 2.69
CA ILE A 112 13.66 -16.24 3.77
C ILE A 112 12.84 -17.51 3.51
N ARG A 113 12.46 -17.75 2.24
CA ARG A 113 11.70 -18.94 1.83
C ARG A 113 12.36 -20.27 2.21
N ILE A 114 13.68 -20.30 2.40
CA ILE A 114 14.41 -21.50 2.81
C ILE A 114 14.09 -21.87 4.27
N VAL A 115 13.80 -20.88 5.11
CA VAL A 115 13.57 -21.06 6.56
C VAL A 115 12.09 -21.04 6.90
N VAL A 116 11.32 -20.12 6.29
CA VAL A 116 9.89 -19.91 6.59
C VAL A 116 9.10 -19.79 5.29
N PRO A 117 7.97 -20.50 5.13
CA PRO A 117 7.09 -20.32 3.98
C PRO A 117 6.55 -18.88 3.95
N LEU A 118 6.78 -18.17 2.84
CA LEU A 118 6.36 -16.77 2.69
C LEU A 118 4.86 -16.57 2.41
N ARG A 119 4.16 -17.63 2.00
CA ARG A 119 2.72 -17.61 1.69
C ARG A 119 2.09 -18.89 2.23
N MET A 120 0.93 -18.73 2.83
CA MET A 120 0.05 -19.82 3.28
C MET A 120 -0.45 -20.65 2.08
N THR A 121 -1.01 -21.83 2.35
CA THR A 121 -1.60 -22.64 1.28
C THR A 121 -2.86 -21.96 0.72
N GLU A 122 -3.30 -22.34 -0.49
CA GLU A 122 -4.51 -21.75 -1.07
C GLU A 122 -5.76 -22.09 -0.26
N GLU A 123 -5.79 -23.23 0.44
CA GLU A 123 -6.85 -23.60 1.37
C GLU A 123 -6.89 -22.66 2.58
N GLU A 124 -5.75 -22.44 3.24
CA GLU A 124 -5.62 -21.53 4.39
C GLU A 124 -5.95 -20.07 4.01
N VAL A 125 -5.53 -19.63 2.82
CA VAL A 125 -5.86 -18.30 2.30
C VAL A 125 -7.37 -18.15 2.03
N SER A 126 -8.05 -19.23 1.63
CA SER A 126 -9.51 -19.23 1.43
C SER A 126 -10.29 -19.20 2.74
N GLU A 127 -9.77 -19.80 3.81
CA GLU A 127 -10.36 -19.77 5.14
C GLU A 127 -10.08 -18.44 5.87
N GLY A 128 -8.95 -17.80 5.57
CA GLY A 128 -8.62 -16.46 6.03
C GLY A 128 -8.20 -16.42 7.50
N ASP A 129 -8.68 -15.41 8.24
CA ASP A 129 -8.28 -15.20 9.65
C ASP A 129 -8.58 -16.41 10.56
N ASN A 130 -9.61 -17.21 10.25
CA ASN A 130 -9.93 -18.40 11.02
C ASN A 130 -8.81 -19.45 10.99
N ALA A 131 -8.13 -19.61 9.85
CA ALA A 131 -7.02 -20.56 9.72
C ALA A 131 -5.77 -20.17 10.53
N VAL A 132 -5.60 -18.87 10.81
CA VAL A 132 -4.38 -18.33 11.43
C VAL A 132 -4.60 -18.00 12.91
N HIS A 133 -5.74 -17.39 13.23
CA HIS A 133 -6.07 -16.83 14.53
C HIS A 133 -7.25 -17.54 15.22
N GLY A 134 -7.99 -18.40 14.51
CA GLY A 134 -9.18 -19.08 15.05
C GLY A 134 -10.34 -18.14 15.34
N GLU A 135 -10.35 -16.96 14.73
CA GLU A 135 -11.39 -15.96 14.88
C GLU A 135 -12.02 -15.61 13.53
N GLU A 136 -13.34 -15.36 13.54
CA GLU A 136 -14.01 -14.72 12.42
C GLU A 136 -14.11 -13.21 12.70
N ALA A 137 -13.54 -12.39 11.80
CA ALA A 137 -13.62 -10.93 11.91
C ALA A 137 -15.06 -10.38 12.00
N TYR A 138 -16.02 -11.13 11.46
CA TYR A 138 -17.46 -10.85 11.54
C TYR A 138 -18.26 -12.11 11.86
N ALA A 139 -18.60 -12.34 13.13
CA ALA A 139 -19.55 -13.36 13.56
C ALA A 139 -21.01 -12.98 13.23
N LEU A 140 -21.31 -12.68 11.95
CA LEU A 140 -22.68 -12.41 11.49
C LEU A 140 -23.56 -13.67 11.57
N TRP A 141 -22.95 -14.86 11.62
CA TRP A 141 -23.60 -16.17 11.60
C TRP A 141 -23.01 -17.15 12.63
N GLY A 142 -22.57 -16.65 13.79
CA GLY A 142 -22.36 -17.51 14.96
C GLY A 142 -23.70 -17.99 15.50
N ASP A 143 -24.08 -19.22 15.16
CA ASP A 143 -25.04 -20.14 15.83
C ASP A 143 -26.36 -19.60 16.42
N GLY A 144 -26.85 -18.42 16.03
CA GLY A 144 -28.20 -17.95 16.39
C GLY A 144 -28.49 -17.84 17.90
N GLU A 145 -27.54 -18.10 18.79
CA GLU A 145 -27.63 -17.79 20.22
C GLU A 145 -27.50 -16.27 20.33
N LYS A 146 -28.63 -15.59 20.11
CA LYS A 146 -28.85 -14.28 20.71
C LYS A 146 -28.49 -14.41 22.18
N PHE A 147 -27.69 -13.48 22.70
CA PHE A 147 -27.49 -13.34 24.14
C PHE A 147 -28.86 -13.33 24.82
N ASP A 148 -29.24 -14.47 25.39
CA ASP A 148 -30.54 -14.67 25.99
C ASP A 148 -30.43 -14.33 27.47
N ASN A 149 -30.82 -13.11 27.80
CA ASN A 149 -30.87 -12.63 29.18
C ASN A 149 -31.80 -13.49 30.07
N SER A 150 -32.69 -14.31 29.49
CA SER A 150 -33.57 -15.19 30.26
C SER A 150 -32.81 -16.35 30.91
N LYS A 151 -31.73 -16.87 30.30
CA LYS A 151 -30.86 -17.89 30.93
C LYS A 151 -30.12 -17.32 32.14
N LEU A 152 -29.71 -16.05 32.09
CA LEU A 152 -29.07 -15.36 33.22
C LEU A 152 -30.06 -15.06 34.35
N GLN A 153 -31.29 -14.66 34.00
CA GLN A 153 -32.38 -14.46 34.96
C GLN A 153 -32.82 -15.76 35.63
N LEU A 154 -32.91 -16.87 34.88
CA LEU A 154 -33.22 -18.19 35.42
C LEU A 154 -32.13 -18.67 36.39
N VAL A 155 -30.86 -18.47 36.06
CA VAL A 155 -29.77 -18.82 36.99
C VAL A 155 -29.83 -17.94 38.25
N HIS A 156 -30.12 -16.64 38.12
CA HIS A 156 -30.30 -15.75 39.28
C HIS A 156 -31.57 -16.07 40.11
N GLU A 157 -32.64 -16.57 39.49
CA GLU A 157 -33.86 -17.06 40.18
C GLU A 157 -33.62 -18.42 40.86
N ILE A 158 -32.82 -19.30 40.25
CA ILE A 158 -32.46 -20.61 40.81
C ILE A 158 -31.45 -20.45 41.96
N GLU A 159 -30.57 -19.46 41.89
CA GLU A 159 -29.54 -19.16 42.89
C GLU A 159 -30.08 -18.30 44.06
N GLU A 160 -31.28 -17.72 43.93
CA GLU A 160 -32.10 -17.23 45.05
C GLU A 160 -33.23 -18.21 45.43
N PRO A 161 -32.92 -19.36 46.07
CA PRO A 161 -33.96 -20.16 46.69
C PRO A 161 -34.51 -19.39 47.88
N GLN A 162 -35.68 -18.78 47.72
CA GLN A 162 -36.68 -18.50 48.76
C GLN A 162 -36.08 -18.21 50.15
N LEU A 163 -35.21 -17.21 50.27
CA LEU A 163 -34.85 -16.70 51.59
C LEU A 163 -35.99 -15.79 52.07
N SER A 164 -36.96 -16.45 52.71
CA SER A 164 -37.86 -15.89 53.71
C SER A 164 -38.90 -14.86 53.24
N LYS A 165 -40.07 -15.37 52.81
CA LYS A 165 -41.36 -14.74 53.13
C LYS A 165 -42.37 -15.76 53.65
N SER A 166 -42.28 -16.04 54.95
CA SER A 166 -43.37 -16.42 55.86
C SER A 166 -42.78 -16.31 57.28
N GLY A 167 -43.26 -15.54 58.24
CA GLY A 167 -44.45 -14.71 58.44
C GLY A 167 -44.49 -14.31 59.93
N TYR A 168 -45.60 -13.68 60.35
CA TYR A 168 -46.06 -13.35 61.71
C TYR A 168 -45.98 -11.88 62.14
N GLY A 169 -47.18 -11.32 62.33
CA GLY A 169 -47.43 -9.98 62.82
C GLY A 169 -47.29 -9.84 64.33
N LEU A 170 -47.01 -8.60 64.71
CA LEU A 170 -47.66 -7.80 65.75
C LEU A 170 -47.70 -6.36 65.22
#